data_AF-A0A0G0F2B0-F1
#
_entry.id   AF-A0A0G0F2B0-F1
#
_cell.length_a   1.000
_cell.length_b   1.000
_cell.length_c   1.000
_cell.angle_alpha   90.00
_cell.angle_beta   90.00
_cell.angle_gamma   90.00
#
_symmetry.space_group_name_H-M   'P 1'
#
loop_
_entity.id
_entity.type
_entity.pdbx_description
1 polymer ?
#
loop_
_entity_poly.entity_id
_entity_poly.type
_entity_poly.pdbx_seq_one_letter_code
_entity_poly.pdbx_strand_id
1 'polypeptide(L)'
;MKNLVNSNKKLFIAIFICFSFIALGFLSNEGFNWKDLRYSGNAITTDELAHIPSGYYYLRTGRYFLNVEHPPLVKDISALPLLFLNPVLPNISSETNISEGYAWENYPPDEFIFSKNLEIRNAQWDWARVFLFNPQNNPELIVFWARLSVIFFNTLFLFLLYILLSKTWNKRAAIISLFLITFSQFSLANGSLVTMDFISSILQMLAIVSFSTYIKKFVEGEKTKLFFAITLSLLGLALLSKFSSAILVPSLFMGGVVYISLIKKKWKYLFQYILRFTLLSLAVLLFISIFYYFHTFNMDNSDMVAQLNHYHPNGLPLGLKELLITFIFSNPILKGLAQYISGVVMVFSRMSVVYQQIFFMGNVYGAEGAGVLYFPVLYFAKLNIGLLILNFLSILLVIRKFFLSKIKLLKKVEHFLKNPLSFLLTVFVFFYAVVTLSSDLQIGLRHIMPIILGITILTAKALDLSWDKKLFRIKFGHVFFAIFLAIMLSVLFSFPNYISYYNYFAGGSNDGYKIATDSNFDWGQDAKKLVKYVEDNKIKEIYIDIEGNVPFKWYLGDAYKVFNSKRDNLPVAGSYLALSMSKYKINNDKFNFLENNIIEKVGQTIIIFQVP
;
A
#
# COMPACT_ATOMS: atom_id res chain seq x y z
N MET A 1 17.86 -39.08 3.68
CA MET A 1 18.84 -37.97 3.52
C MET A 1 18.57 -37.04 2.32
N LYS A 2 18.47 -37.50 1.05
CA LYS A 2 18.24 -36.61 -0.12
C LYS A 2 17.01 -35.68 -0.02
N ASN A 3 15.88 -36.16 0.53
CA ASN A 3 14.69 -35.33 0.73
C ASN A 3 14.86 -34.26 1.83
N LEU A 4 15.63 -34.55 2.88
CA LEU A 4 15.97 -33.60 3.95
C LEU A 4 16.93 -32.52 3.42
N VAL A 5 17.96 -32.91 2.66
CA VAL A 5 18.91 -31.97 2.03
C VAL A 5 18.20 -31.03 1.05
N ASN A 6 17.30 -31.56 0.21
CA ASN A 6 16.51 -30.74 -0.73
C ASN A 6 15.50 -29.83 0.00
N SER A 7 14.95 -30.29 1.13
CA SER A 7 14.08 -29.51 2.00
C SER A 7 14.80 -28.31 2.62
N ASN A 8 16.04 -28.51 3.10
CA ASN A 8 16.88 -27.48 3.70
C ASN A 8 17.36 -26.46 2.66
N LYS A 9 17.75 -26.92 1.46
CA LYS A 9 18.15 -26.03 0.36
C LYS A 9 17.04 -25.05 -0.02
N LYS A 10 15.79 -25.52 -0.09
CA LYS A 10 14.63 -24.66 -0.41
C LYS A 10 14.33 -23.63 0.68
N LEU A 11 14.49 -24.02 1.95
CA LEU A 11 14.36 -23.09 3.07
C LEU A 11 15.44 -22.00 3.01
N PHE A 12 16.69 -22.37 2.74
CA PHE A 12 17.79 -21.41 2.57
C PHE A 12 17.51 -20.40 1.44
N ILE A 13 16.99 -20.87 0.30
CA ILE A 13 16.60 -19.98 -0.80
C ILE A 13 15.50 -18.99 -0.35
N ALA A 14 14.49 -19.46 0.38
CA ALA A 14 13.43 -18.57 0.87
C ALA A 14 13.99 -17.51 1.84
N ILE A 15 14.89 -17.90 2.75
CA ILE A 15 15.56 -16.97 3.67
C ILE A 15 16.40 -15.94 2.88
N PHE A 16 17.15 -16.38 1.87
CA PHE A 16 17.94 -15.48 1.02
C PHE A 16 17.07 -14.46 0.27
N ILE A 17 15.92 -14.89 -0.26
CA ILE A 17 14.97 -13.97 -0.92
C ILE A 17 14.43 -12.95 0.09
N CYS A 18 14.03 -13.38 1.28
CA CYS A 18 13.59 -12.48 2.36
C CYS A 18 14.68 -11.50 2.78
N PHE A 19 15.93 -11.95 2.92
CA PHE A 19 17.06 -11.07 3.21
C PHE A 19 17.31 -10.06 2.09
N SER A 20 17.16 -10.47 0.83
CA SER A 20 17.27 -9.57 -0.33
C SER A 20 16.18 -8.50 -0.30
N PHE A 21 14.95 -8.82 0.13
CA PHE A 21 13.88 -7.83 0.32
C PHE A 21 14.28 -6.78 1.37
N ILE A 22 14.77 -7.21 2.53
CA ILE A 22 15.24 -6.31 3.59
C ILE A 22 16.36 -5.42 3.04
N ALA A 23 17.41 -6.02 2.47
CA ALA A 23 18.58 -5.27 2.01
C ALA A 23 18.22 -4.26 0.92
N LEU A 24 17.48 -4.69 -0.12
CA LEU A 24 17.11 -3.82 -1.23
C LEU A 24 16.15 -2.71 -0.80
N GLY A 25 15.14 -3.04 0.01
CA GLY A 25 14.15 -2.05 0.48
C GLY A 25 14.73 -1.04 1.47
N PHE A 26 15.58 -1.50 2.40
CA PHE A 26 16.24 -0.64 3.35
C PHE A 26 17.25 0.29 2.67
N LEU A 27 18.16 -0.26 1.85
CA LEU A 27 19.19 0.54 1.19
C LEU A 27 18.62 1.49 0.13
N SER A 28 17.47 1.17 -0.48
CA SER A 28 16.84 2.09 -1.44
C SER A 28 16.26 3.32 -0.77
N ASN A 29 15.77 3.20 0.47
CA ASN A 29 15.11 4.31 1.18
C ASN A 29 16.03 5.06 2.13
N GLU A 30 16.95 4.37 2.81
CA GLU A 30 17.82 5.00 3.81
C GLU A 30 19.21 5.33 3.26
N GLY A 31 19.52 4.87 2.04
CA GLY A 31 20.84 5.05 1.42
C GLY A 31 21.94 4.34 2.21
N PHE A 32 23.17 4.86 2.10
CA PHE A 32 24.37 4.27 2.72
C PHE A 32 25.00 5.18 3.80
N ASN A 33 24.58 6.45 3.90
CA ASN A 33 25.16 7.40 4.85
C ASN A 33 24.28 7.56 6.10
N TRP A 34 24.28 6.56 6.97
CA TRP A 34 23.45 6.58 8.18
C TRP A 34 24.00 7.46 9.31
N LYS A 35 25.19 8.06 9.12
CA LYS A 35 25.71 9.08 10.03
C LYS A 35 25.08 10.45 9.77
N ASP A 36 24.54 10.67 8.58
CA ASP A 36 23.90 11.91 8.18
C ASP A 36 22.63 11.62 7.35
N LEU A 37 21.55 11.28 8.06
CA LEU A 37 20.27 10.91 7.47
C LEU A 37 19.59 12.07 6.72
N ARG A 38 19.98 13.32 7.00
CA ARG A 38 19.43 14.52 6.33
C ARG A 38 19.65 14.49 4.81
N TYR A 39 20.77 13.91 4.36
CA TYR A 39 21.11 13.80 2.93
C TYR A 39 21.18 12.36 2.42
N SER A 40 20.81 11.38 3.24
CA SER A 40 20.82 9.97 2.85
C SER A 40 19.44 9.49 2.42
N GLY A 41 19.41 8.75 1.31
CA GLY A 41 18.23 8.06 0.84
C GLY A 41 17.08 8.97 0.37
N ASN A 42 15.86 8.46 0.51
CA ASN A 42 14.62 9.11 0.12
C ASN A 42 14.07 9.95 1.28
N ALA A 43 13.50 11.11 0.95
CA ALA A 43 12.71 11.90 1.88
C ALA A 43 11.45 11.15 2.32
N ILE A 44 10.80 11.65 3.38
CA ILE A 44 9.46 11.20 3.77
C ILE A 44 8.48 11.47 2.63
N THR A 45 7.70 10.46 2.26
CA THR A 45 6.67 10.58 1.22
C THR A 45 5.35 11.11 1.78
N THR A 46 4.46 11.55 0.89
CA THR A 46 3.17 12.16 1.28
C THR A 46 2.41 11.29 2.29
N ASP A 47 2.18 10.00 2.04
CA ASP A 47 1.37 9.19 2.97
C ASP A 47 2.07 8.90 4.31
N GLU A 48 3.40 8.72 4.29
CA GLU A 48 4.18 8.46 5.50
C GLU A 48 4.09 9.62 6.50
N LEU A 49 4.04 10.85 5.97
CA LEU A 49 3.87 12.07 6.75
C LEU A 49 2.60 11.99 7.61
N ALA A 50 1.48 11.46 7.10
CA ALA A 50 0.28 11.26 7.91
C ALA A 50 0.33 9.99 8.77
N HIS A 51 0.84 8.88 8.24
CA HIS A 51 0.71 7.57 8.87
C HIS A 51 1.61 7.38 10.09
N ILE A 52 2.87 7.80 10.02
CA ILE A 52 3.85 7.60 11.10
C ILE A 52 3.45 8.37 12.37
N PRO A 53 3.14 9.69 12.29
CA PRO A 53 2.73 10.46 13.47
C PRO A 53 1.43 9.97 14.07
N SER A 54 0.49 9.55 13.22
CA SER A 54 -0.79 9.02 13.66
C SER A 54 -0.62 7.71 14.45
N GLY A 55 0.22 6.78 13.97
CA GLY A 55 0.48 5.54 14.69
C GLY A 55 1.09 5.76 16.07
N TYR A 56 2.08 6.66 16.16
CA TYR A 56 2.70 6.98 17.45
C TYR A 56 1.70 7.66 18.39
N TYR A 57 0.87 8.56 17.86
CA TYR A 57 -0.21 9.19 18.60
C TYR A 57 -1.13 8.17 19.25
N TYR A 58 -1.61 7.17 18.50
CA TYR A 58 -2.54 6.19 19.06
C TYR A 58 -1.90 5.34 20.16
N LEU A 59 -0.70 4.82 19.90
CA LEU A 59 -0.02 3.93 20.83
C LEU A 59 0.38 4.63 22.13
N ARG A 60 0.69 5.94 22.09
CA ARG A 60 1.03 6.72 23.30
C ARG A 60 -0.18 7.20 24.06
N THR A 61 -1.26 7.57 23.36
CA THR A 61 -2.37 8.29 23.99
C THR A 61 -3.63 7.45 24.15
N GLY A 62 -3.79 6.34 23.43
CA GLY A 62 -5.04 5.59 23.40
C GLY A 62 -6.18 6.35 22.72
N ARG A 63 -5.86 7.32 21.84
CA ARG A 63 -6.80 8.18 21.13
C ARG A 63 -6.64 8.01 19.61
N TYR A 64 -7.71 7.67 18.92
CA TYR A 64 -7.71 7.38 17.48
C TYR A 64 -8.56 8.40 16.71
N PHE A 65 -8.04 9.64 16.59
CA PHE A 65 -8.73 10.75 15.92
C PHE A 65 -8.11 11.20 14.60
N LEU A 66 -6.80 10.97 14.43
CA LEU A 66 -6.04 11.36 13.25
C LEU A 66 -5.94 10.18 12.27
N ASN A 67 -5.83 10.44 10.97
CA ASN A 67 -5.84 9.49 9.85
C ASN A 67 -6.86 8.33 9.99
N VAL A 68 -8.09 8.58 10.45
CA VAL A 68 -9.05 7.50 10.77
C VAL A 68 -9.63 6.80 9.52
N GLU A 69 -9.39 7.33 8.33
CA GLU A 69 -9.72 6.73 7.03
C GLU A 69 -8.91 5.45 6.70
N HIS A 70 -7.94 5.09 7.54
CA HIS A 70 -7.21 3.83 7.44
C HIS A 70 -7.13 3.15 8.81
N PRO A 71 -7.37 1.84 8.92
CA PRO A 71 -7.18 1.09 10.16
C PRO A 71 -5.79 1.23 10.83
N PRO A 72 -5.68 0.98 12.14
CA PRO A 72 -4.45 1.26 12.91
C PRO A 72 -3.27 0.34 12.63
N LEU A 73 -3.45 -0.94 12.24
CA LEU A 73 -2.39 -1.96 12.32
C LEU A 73 -1.05 -1.55 11.69
N VAL A 74 -1.07 -1.00 10.47
CA VAL A 74 0.16 -0.63 9.76
C VAL A 74 0.84 0.58 10.41
N LYS A 75 0.04 1.52 10.93
CA LYS A 75 0.51 2.69 11.66
C LYS A 75 1.09 2.29 13.01
N ASP A 76 0.48 1.33 13.69
CA ASP A 76 1.01 0.79 14.94
C ASP A 76 2.36 0.11 14.69
N ILE A 77 2.43 -0.76 13.66
CA ILE A 77 3.66 -1.44 13.25
C ILE A 77 4.78 -0.43 13.01
N SER A 78 4.53 0.64 12.26
CA SER A 78 5.55 1.66 11.99
C SER A 78 5.94 2.44 13.25
N ALA A 79 5.02 2.63 14.20
CA ALA A 79 5.27 3.39 15.41
C ALA A 79 5.85 2.58 16.59
N LEU A 80 5.90 1.24 16.52
CA LEU A 80 6.43 0.40 17.61
C LEU A 80 7.84 0.83 18.09
N PRO A 81 8.83 1.09 17.22
CA PRO A 81 10.15 1.56 17.67
C PRO A 81 10.10 2.95 18.31
N LEU A 82 9.15 3.79 17.90
CA LEU A 82 9.02 5.16 18.39
C LEU A 82 8.61 5.20 19.87
N LEU A 83 7.98 4.14 20.39
CA LEU A 83 7.72 4.00 21.82
C LEU A 83 9.01 4.00 22.66
N PHE A 84 10.12 3.50 22.09
CA PHE A 84 11.44 3.50 22.72
C PHE A 84 12.20 4.81 22.46
N LEU A 85 12.05 5.39 21.26
CA LEU A 85 12.64 6.69 20.93
C LEU A 85 12.01 7.83 21.73
N ASN A 86 10.74 7.68 22.11
CA ASN A 86 9.94 8.62 22.88
C ASN A 86 9.98 10.08 22.35
N PRO A 87 9.68 10.33 21.05
CA PRO A 87 9.58 11.68 20.54
C PRO A 87 8.47 12.46 21.26
N VAL A 88 8.67 13.77 21.38
CA VAL A 88 7.78 14.68 22.10
C VAL A 88 6.50 14.90 21.29
N LEU A 89 5.36 14.75 21.95
CA LEU A 89 4.06 15.06 21.37
C LEU A 89 3.74 16.56 21.53
N PRO A 90 3.14 17.21 20.52
CA PRO A 90 2.57 18.55 20.68
C PRO A 90 1.50 18.57 21.79
N ASN A 91 1.43 19.67 22.53
CA ASN A 91 0.35 19.86 23.50
C ASN A 91 -0.99 20.04 22.77
N ILE A 92 -2.00 19.29 23.20
CA ILE A 92 -3.36 19.44 22.66
C ILE A 92 -4.09 20.52 23.45
N SER A 93 -4.32 21.68 22.83
CA SER A 93 -4.98 22.83 23.45
C SER A 93 -6.47 22.89 23.08
N SER A 94 -7.26 23.52 23.94
CA SER A 94 -8.66 23.83 23.63
C SER A 94 -8.82 25.09 22.77
N GLU A 95 -7.73 25.64 22.22
CA GLU A 95 -7.78 26.86 21.44
C GLU A 95 -8.59 26.68 20.15
N THR A 96 -9.51 27.60 19.91
CA THR A 96 -10.46 27.51 18.80
C THR A 96 -10.06 28.36 17.58
N ASN A 97 -9.01 29.17 17.70
CA ASN A 97 -8.62 30.13 16.65
C ASN A 97 -7.67 29.55 15.60
N ILE A 98 -7.15 28.34 15.81
CA ILE A 98 -6.26 27.67 14.86
C ILE A 98 -7.10 26.98 13.78
N SER A 99 -6.97 27.43 12.54
CA SER A 99 -7.62 26.81 11.38
C SER A 99 -6.78 25.67 10.79
N GLU A 100 -7.44 24.76 10.07
CA GLU A 100 -6.75 23.76 9.26
C GLU A 100 -5.87 24.45 8.22
N GLY A 101 -4.66 23.92 8.00
CA GLY A 101 -3.63 24.48 7.11
C GLY A 101 -2.63 25.41 7.80
N TYR A 102 -2.85 25.84 9.05
CA TYR A 102 -1.97 26.80 9.73
C TYR A 102 -0.50 26.36 9.77
N ALA A 103 -0.25 25.07 10.00
CA ALA A 103 1.09 24.53 10.13
C ALA A 103 1.81 24.41 8.78
N TRP A 104 1.09 24.59 7.67
CA TRP A 104 1.68 24.76 6.34
C TRP A 104 1.96 26.24 6.05
N GLU A 105 0.94 27.09 6.23
CA GLU A 105 1.01 28.51 5.85
C GLU A 105 2.00 29.30 6.71
N ASN A 106 2.07 28.99 8.00
CA ASN A 106 2.86 29.72 8.98
C ASN A 106 4.01 28.88 9.54
N TYR A 107 4.64 28.00 8.73
CA TYR A 107 5.74 27.18 9.25
C TYR A 107 7.08 27.97 9.33
N PRO A 108 7.84 27.88 10.44
CA PRO A 108 7.49 27.20 11.69
C PRO A 108 6.41 27.97 12.46
N PRO A 109 5.44 27.29 13.08
CA PRO A 109 4.42 27.97 13.87
C PRO A 109 5.06 28.63 15.09
N ASP A 110 4.45 29.73 15.57
CA ASP A 110 4.90 30.45 16.78
C ASP A 110 4.97 29.50 17.98
N GLU A 111 3.98 28.61 18.09
CA GLU A 111 3.93 27.56 19.10
C GLU A 111 3.65 26.19 18.47
N PHE A 112 4.39 25.17 18.93
CA PHE A 112 4.18 23.77 18.54
C PHE A 112 3.03 23.12 19.33
N ILE A 113 1.87 23.77 19.31
CA ILE A 113 0.61 23.30 19.90
C ILE A 113 -0.33 22.77 18.81
N PHE A 114 -1.30 21.95 19.19
CA PHE A 114 -2.32 21.42 18.29
C PHE A 114 -3.72 21.57 18.89
N SER A 115 -4.67 22.09 18.12
CA SER A 115 -6.04 22.29 18.63
C SER A 115 -6.82 20.97 18.73
N LYS A 116 -7.58 20.80 19.82
CA LYS A 116 -8.54 19.69 20.01
C LYS A 116 -9.56 19.61 18.87
N ASN A 117 -9.98 20.74 18.29
CA ASN A 117 -10.92 20.74 17.16
C ASN A 117 -10.29 20.16 15.89
N LEU A 118 -9.02 20.48 15.63
CA LEU A 118 -8.26 19.94 14.49
C LEU A 118 -7.99 18.45 14.63
N GLU A 119 -7.80 18.00 15.87
CA GLU A 119 -7.72 16.57 16.18
C GLU A 119 -9.00 15.82 15.80
N ILE A 120 -10.15 16.28 16.29
CA ILE A 120 -11.46 15.67 16.00
C ILE A 120 -11.77 15.70 14.49
N ARG A 121 -11.38 16.79 13.80
CA ARG A 121 -11.52 16.98 12.35
C ARG A 121 -10.36 16.40 11.54
N ASN A 122 -9.60 15.45 12.10
CA ASN A 122 -8.60 14.68 11.34
C ASN A 122 -7.63 15.57 10.51
N ALA A 123 -7.15 16.68 11.08
CA ALA A 123 -6.17 17.56 10.42
C ALA A 123 -4.76 16.92 10.45
N GLN A 124 -4.66 15.73 9.89
CA GLN A 124 -3.50 14.84 9.92
C GLN A 124 -2.22 15.45 9.35
N TRP A 125 -2.35 16.33 8.35
CA TRP A 125 -1.20 16.97 7.72
C TRP A 125 -0.57 18.03 8.62
N ASP A 126 -1.39 18.80 9.33
CA ASP A 126 -0.90 19.76 10.31
C ASP A 126 -0.33 19.06 11.53
N TRP A 127 -1.01 18.02 12.02
CA TRP A 127 -0.50 17.18 13.10
C TRP A 127 0.91 16.65 12.77
N ALA A 128 1.07 16.11 11.56
CA ALA A 128 2.34 15.57 11.12
C ALA A 128 3.45 16.62 11.10
N ARG A 129 3.17 17.84 10.62
CA ARG A 129 4.15 18.92 10.56
C ARG A 129 4.57 19.38 11.96
N VAL A 130 3.60 19.58 12.85
CA VAL A 130 3.86 20.06 14.22
C VAL A 130 4.55 18.99 15.07
N PHE A 131 4.26 17.70 14.84
CA PHE A 131 4.93 16.60 15.54
C PHE A 131 6.32 16.31 14.96
N LEU A 132 6.45 15.95 13.68
CA LEU A 132 7.71 15.46 13.12
C LEU A 132 8.79 16.53 13.09
N PHE A 133 8.41 17.76 12.73
CA PHE A 133 9.34 18.88 12.59
C PHE A 133 9.29 19.81 13.81
N ASN A 134 8.92 19.27 14.97
CA ASN A 134 9.15 19.93 16.25
C ASN A 134 10.68 20.04 16.48
N PRO A 135 11.21 21.19 16.98
CA PRO A 135 12.63 21.36 17.25
C PRO A 135 13.22 20.33 18.24
N GLN A 136 12.37 19.73 19.08
CA GLN A 136 12.78 18.68 20.03
C GLN A 136 12.76 17.28 19.42
N ASN A 137 12.23 17.11 18.21
CA ASN A 137 12.17 15.85 17.49
C ASN A 137 13.17 15.82 16.33
N ASN A 138 13.61 14.62 15.98
CA ASN A 138 14.40 14.39 14.79
C ASN A 138 13.54 13.65 13.75
N PRO A 139 13.01 14.34 12.72
CA PRO A 139 12.13 13.71 11.74
C PRO A 139 12.82 12.56 11.00
N GLU A 140 14.12 12.69 10.72
CA GLU A 140 14.89 11.67 9.99
C GLU A 140 15.03 10.38 10.78
N LEU A 141 15.33 10.49 12.07
CA LEU A 141 15.46 9.33 12.94
C LEU A 141 14.10 8.63 13.15
N ILE A 142 13.02 9.41 13.28
CA ILE A 142 11.66 8.88 13.39
C ILE A 142 11.29 8.07 12.14
N VAL A 143 11.51 8.65 10.94
CA VAL A 143 11.18 7.98 9.67
C VAL A 143 12.04 6.74 9.45
N PHE A 144 13.34 6.81 9.74
CA PHE A 144 14.27 5.68 9.63
C PHE A 144 13.78 4.45 10.41
N TRP A 145 13.46 4.63 11.70
CA TRP A 145 12.99 3.52 12.53
C TRP A 145 11.61 3.03 12.13
N ALA A 146 10.73 3.93 11.70
CA ALA A 146 9.40 3.57 11.25
C ALA A 146 9.42 2.69 9.98
N ARG A 147 10.25 3.04 8.99
CA ARG A 147 10.47 2.24 7.79
C ARG A 147 11.12 0.90 8.09
N LEU A 148 12.12 0.88 8.97
CA LEU A 148 12.79 -0.36 9.38
C LEU A 148 11.80 -1.36 10.00
N SER A 149 10.87 -0.88 10.84
CA SER A 149 9.81 -1.72 11.41
C SER A 149 8.90 -2.31 10.33
N VAL A 150 8.43 -1.48 9.40
CA VAL A 150 7.57 -1.94 8.30
C VAL A 150 8.28 -2.97 7.42
N ILE A 151 9.54 -2.74 7.07
CA ILE A 151 10.36 -3.70 6.29
C ILE A 151 10.48 -5.05 7.03
N PHE A 152 10.71 -5.01 8.35
CA PHE A 152 10.80 -6.21 9.17
C PHE A 152 9.50 -7.02 9.15
N PHE A 153 8.36 -6.38 9.45
CA PHE A 153 7.05 -7.05 9.46
C PHE A 153 6.63 -7.55 8.08
N ASN A 154 6.90 -6.77 7.02
CA ASN A 154 6.68 -7.21 5.65
C ASN A 154 7.48 -8.47 5.32
N THR A 155 8.74 -8.52 5.74
CA THR A 155 9.58 -9.71 5.54
C THR A 155 9.04 -10.91 6.31
N LEU A 156 8.58 -10.71 7.54
CA LEU A 156 7.94 -11.75 8.34
C LEU A 156 6.68 -12.31 7.64
N PHE A 157 5.82 -11.44 7.12
CA PHE A 157 4.61 -11.85 6.40
C PHE A 157 4.92 -12.53 5.06
N LEU A 158 5.94 -12.07 4.32
CA LEU A 158 6.45 -12.76 3.13
C LEU A 158 6.95 -14.18 3.46
N PHE A 159 7.70 -14.33 4.55
CA PHE A 159 8.18 -15.64 4.99
C PHE A 159 7.02 -16.55 5.45
N LEU A 160 6.03 -16.00 6.15
CA LEU A 160 4.81 -16.72 6.52
C LEU A 160 4.03 -17.16 5.28
N LEU A 161 3.97 -16.32 4.24
CA LEU A 161 3.31 -16.65 2.97
C LEU A 161 4.02 -17.84 2.30
N TYR A 162 5.35 -17.86 2.29
CA TYR A 162 6.13 -19.01 1.82
C TYR A 162 5.80 -20.29 2.61
N ILE A 163 5.70 -20.21 3.95
CA ILE A 163 5.36 -21.37 4.80
C ILE A 163 3.96 -21.89 4.45
N LEU A 164 2.97 -21.01 4.36
CA LEU A 164 1.59 -21.41 4.09
C LEU A 164 1.45 -21.97 2.66
N LEU A 165 2.00 -21.30 1.64
CA LEU A 165 1.98 -21.81 0.27
C LEU A 165 2.70 -23.15 0.12
N SER A 166 3.79 -23.36 0.87
CA SER A 166 4.51 -24.64 0.88
C SER A 166 3.65 -25.78 1.43
N LYS A 167 2.79 -25.49 2.40
CA LYS A 167 1.83 -26.45 2.98
C LYS A 167 0.62 -26.67 2.07
N THR A 168 0.11 -25.63 1.42
CA THR A 168 -1.09 -25.71 0.56
C THR A 168 -0.80 -26.33 -0.81
N TRP A 169 0.37 -26.04 -1.39
CA TRP A 169 0.79 -26.56 -2.69
C TRP A 169 2.06 -27.39 -2.58
N ASN A 170 3.22 -26.74 -2.69
CA ASN A 170 4.54 -27.33 -2.59
C ASN A 170 5.59 -26.22 -2.47
N LYS A 171 6.80 -26.59 -2.05
CA LYS A 171 7.91 -25.63 -1.84
C LYS A 171 8.37 -24.90 -3.12
N ARG A 172 8.22 -25.50 -4.31
CA ARG A 172 8.67 -24.86 -5.57
C ARG A 172 7.74 -23.71 -5.94
N ALA A 173 6.43 -23.95 -5.96
CA ALA A 173 5.43 -22.90 -6.17
C ALA A 173 5.59 -21.77 -5.14
N ALA A 174 5.81 -22.10 -3.87
CA ALA A 174 6.02 -21.12 -2.81
C ALA A 174 7.29 -20.25 -3.02
N ILE A 175 8.42 -20.85 -3.41
CA ILE A 175 9.65 -20.09 -3.73
C ILE A 175 9.44 -19.19 -4.95
N ILE A 176 8.78 -19.68 -6.00
CA ILE A 176 8.51 -18.88 -7.20
C ILE A 176 7.60 -17.69 -6.84
N SER A 177 6.54 -17.90 -6.05
CA SER A 177 5.69 -16.82 -5.55
C SER A 177 6.50 -15.80 -4.75
N LEU A 178 7.28 -16.25 -3.77
CA LEU A 178 8.10 -15.38 -2.93
C LEU A 178 9.10 -14.57 -3.75
N PHE A 179 9.76 -15.22 -4.73
CA PHE A 179 10.71 -14.60 -5.63
C PHE A 179 10.06 -13.50 -6.47
N LEU A 180 8.94 -13.79 -7.16
CA LEU A 180 8.28 -12.83 -8.03
C LEU A 180 7.66 -11.66 -7.28
N ILE A 181 7.20 -11.88 -6.04
CA ILE A 181 6.69 -10.80 -5.18
C ILE A 181 7.85 -9.93 -4.69
N THR A 182 8.98 -10.54 -4.29
CA THR A 182 10.13 -9.83 -3.71
C THR A 182 10.93 -9.06 -4.75
N PHE A 183 11.28 -9.71 -5.87
CA PHE A 183 12.02 -9.09 -6.97
C PHE A 183 11.05 -8.39 -7.92
N SER A 184 10.39 -7.36 -7.40
CA SER A 184 9.49 -6.48 -8.11
C SER A 184 9.78 -5.07 -7.62
N GLN A 185 10.15 -4.16 -8.53
CA GLN A 185 10.38 -2.75 -8.21
C GLN A 185 9.15 -2.16 -7.50
N PHE A 186 7.96 -2.52 -7.96
CA PHE A 186 6.71 -2.05 -7.38
C PHE A 186 6.47 -2.56 -5.95
N SER A 187 6.84 -3.82 -5.67
CA SER A 187 6.78 -4.39 -4.32
C SER A 187 7.82 -3.77 -3.40
N LEU A 188 9.04 -3.58 -3.88
CA LEU A 188 10.12 -2.97 -3.11
C LEU A 188 9.81 -1.51 -2.79
N ALA A 189 9.28 -0.74 -3.76
CA ALA A 189 8.88 0.65 -3.55
C ALA A 189 7.82 0.78 -2.44
N ASN A 190 6.71 0.04 -2.52
CA ASN A 190 5.61 0.18 -1.58
C ASN A 190 5.84 -0.59 -0.27
N GLY A 191 6.60 -1.69 -0.31
CA GLY A 191 6.86 -2.54 0.84
C GLY A 191 7.99 -2.07 1.76
N SER A 192 8.71 -1.02 1.36
CA SER A 192 9.77 -0.41 2.15
C SER A 192 9.40 0.96 2.75
N LEU A 193 8.24 1.50 2.37
CA LEU A 193 7.67 2.74 2.89
C LEU A 193 6.55 2.43 3.89
N VAL A 194 6.27 3.39 4.78
CA VAL A 194 5.13 3.32 5.71
C VAL A 194 3.82 3.63 4.97
N THR A 195 3.40 2.70 4.13
CA THR A 195 2.14 2.74 3.36
C THR A 195 1.27 1.54 3.71
N MET A 196 -0.04 1.68 3.52
CA MET A 196 -1.00 0.60 3.83
C MET A 196 -0.96 -0.54 2.80
N ASP A 197 -0.48 -0.27 1.59
CA ASP A 197 -0.77 -1.06 0.40
C ASP A 197 -0.11 -2.44 0.40
N PHE A 198 1.19 -2.51 0.70
CA PHE A 198 1.92 -3.78 0.61
C PHE A 198 1.59 -4.73 1.77
N ILE A 199 1.60 -4.23 3.02
CA ILE A 199 1.22 -5.03 4.20
C ILE A 199 -0.19 -5.60 4.01
N SER A 200 -1.15 -4.74 3.64
CA SER A 200 -2.54 -5.18 3.46
C SER A 200 -2.67 -6.20 2.33
N SER A 201 -1.97 -6.02 1.22
CA SER A 201 -1.99 -6.96 0.11
C SER A 201 -1.44 -8.34 0.51
N ILE A 202 -0.33 -8.40 1.25
CA ILE A 202 0.22 -9.68 1.72
C ILE A 202 -0.70 -10.34 2.74
N LEU A 203 -1.26 -9.58 3.68
CA LEU A 203 -2.21 -10.11 4.66
C LEU A 203 -3.48 -10.65 3.99
N GLN A 204 -3.96 -10.00 2.93
CA GLN A 204 -5.04 -10.52 2.09
C GLN A 204 -4.65 -11.85 1.44
N MET A 205 -3.45 -11.97 0.87
CA MET A 205 -2.97 -13.24 0.30
C MET A 205 -2.86 -14.34 1.37
N LEU A 206 -2.31 -14.01 2.54
CA LEU A 206 -2.21 -14.91 3.69
C LEU A 206 -3.58 -15.42 4.15
N ALA A 207 -4.58 -14.54 4.25
CA ALA A 207 -5.95 -14.88 4.61
C ALA A 207 -6.60 -15.81 3.57
N ILE A 208 -6.40 -15.55 2.27
CA ILE A 208 -6.91 -16.43 1.20
C ILE A 208 -6.24 -17.81 1.26
N VAL A 209 -4.91 -17.86 1.46
CA VAL A 209 -4.18 -19.13 1.56
C VAL A 209 -4.62 -19.94 2.79
N SER A 210 -4.75 -19.31 3.95
CA SER A 210 -5.20 -19.99 5.17
C SER A 210 -6.65 -20.47 5.04
N PHE A 211 -7.55 -19.62 4.51
CA PHE A 211 -8.95 -19.97 4.28
C PHE A 211 -9.08 -21.12 3.28
N SER A 212 -8.31 -21.11 2.19
CA SER A 212 -8.30 -22.20 1.20
C SER A 212 -7.93 -23.54 1.83
N THR A 213 -6.99 -23.53 2.79
CA THR A 213 -6.56 -24.73 3.51
C THR A 213 -7.61 -25.15 4.53
N TYR A 214 -8.25 -24.19 5.22
CA TYR A 214 -9.36 -24.43 6.13
C TYR A 214 -10.55 -25.10 5.42
N ILE A 215 -11.03 -24.54 4.31
CA ILE A 215 -12.18 -25.09 3.58
C ILE A 215 -11.87 -26.45 2.96
N LYS A 216 -10.63 -26.66 2.51
CA LYS A 216 -10.18 -27.97 1.99
C LYS A 216 -10.29 -29.03 3.08
N LYS A 217 -9.72 -28.77 4.26
CA LYS A 217 -9.79 -29.65 5.42
C LYS A 217 -11.22 -29.91 5.88
N PHE A 218 -12.07 -28.88 5.86
CA PHE A 218 -13.50 -29.03 6.17
C PHE A 218 -14.19 -30.01 5.22
N VAL A 219 -13.98 -29.86 3.91
CA VAL A 219 -14.53 -30.75 2.89
C VAL A 219 -13.95 -32.17 3.01
N GLU A 220 -12.68 -32.31 3.35
CA GLU A 220 -12.02 -33.63 3.52
C GLU A 220 -12.38 -34.32 4.84
N GLY A 221 -13.08 -33.64 5.76
CA GLY A 221 -13.45 -34.20 7.07
C GLY A 221 -12.30 -34.20 8.08
N GLU A 222 -11.26 -33.41 7.83
CA GLU A 222 -10.08 -33.30 8.70
C GLU A 222 -10.28 -32.31 9.86
N LYS A 223 -9.36 -32.34 10.82
CA LYS A 223 -9.35 -31.37 11.94
C LYS A 223 -9.14 -29.95 11.41
N THR A 224 -10.10 -29.06 11.70
CA THR A 224 -10.16 -27.69 11.17
C THR A 224 -9.79 -26.60 12.18
N LYS A 225 -9.75 -26.90 13.49
CA LYS A 225 -9.58 -25.90 14.57
C LYS A 225 -8.38 -24.97 14.38
N LEU A 226 -7.20 -25.53 14.09
CA LEU A 226 -5.98 -24.74 13.88
C LEU A 226 -6.10 -23.78 12.69
N PHE A 227 -6.58 -24.26 11.54
CA PHE A 227 -6.70 -23.43 10.34
C PHE A 227 -7.87 -22.44 10.43
N PHE A 228 -8.90 -22.74 11.23
CA PHE A 228 -9.92 -21.77 11.60
C PHE A 228 -9.30 -20.61 12.38
N ALA A 229 -8.52 -20.88 13.43
CA ALA A 229 -7.84 -19.86 14.22
C ALA A 229 -6.83 -19.04 13.40
N ILE A 230 -6.00 -19.70 12.59
CA ILE A 230 -5.06 -19.01 11.68
C ILE A 230 -5.82 -18.10 10.71
N THR A 231 -6.93 -18.57 10.14
CA THR A 231 -7.73 -17.77 9.21
C THR A 231 -8.43 -16.61 9.90
N LEU A 232 -8.98 -16.81 11.10
CA LEU A 232 -9.53 -15.76 11.94
C LEU A 232 -8.50 -14.65 12.17
N SER A 233 -7.28 -15.01 12.59
CA SER A 233 -6.21 -14.03 12.85
C SER A 233 -5.79 -13.30 11.57
N LEU A 234 -5.51 -14.02 10.48
CA LEU A 234 -5.01 -13.40 9.25
C LEU A 234 -6.07 -12.56 8.53
N LEU A 235 -7.33 -12.99 8.54
CA LEU A 235 -8.45 -12.20 8.02
C LEU A 235 -8.67 -10.95 8.89
N GLY A 236 -8.61 -11.09 10.21
CA GLY A 236 -8.68 -9.96 11.14
C GLY A 236 -7.57 -8.93 10.89
N LEU A 237 -6.31 -9.39 10.80
CA LEU A 237 -5.17 -8.53 10.50
C LEU A 237 -5.29 -7.86 9.13
N ALA A 238 -5.78 -8.56 8.10
CA ALA A 238 -6.02 -7.98 6.79
C ALA A 238 -7.05 -6.84 6.86
N LEU A 239 -8.16 -7.04 7.59
CA LEU A 239 -9.19 -6.00 7.78
C LEU A 239 -8.69 -4.83 8.65
N LEU A 240 -7.81 -5.11 9.61
CA LEU A 240 -7.15 -4.10 10.43
C LEU A 240 -6.00 -3.37 9.72
N SER A 241 -5.64 -3.76 8.49
CA SER A 241 -4.55 -3.11 7.72
C SER A 241 -5.04 -2.09 6.70
N LYS A 242 -6.21 -2.31 6.09
CA LYS A 242 -6.81 -1.42 5.10
C LYS A 242 -8.29 -1.75 4.93
N PHE A 243 -9.15 -0.73 4.87
CA PHE A 243 -10.60 -0.96 4.71
C PHE A 243 -10.97 -1.65 3.39
N SER A 244 -10.18 -1.49 2.32
CA SER A 244 -10.41 -2.20 1.06
C SER A 244 -10.26 -3.72 1.18
N SER A 245 -9.59 -4.22 2.24
CA SER A 245 -9.55 -5.66 2.55
C SER A 245 -10.93 -6.24 2.87
N ALA A 246 -11.96 -5.40 3.12
CA ALA A 246 -13.34 -5.84 3.30
C ALA A 246 -13.85 -6.69 2.12
N ILE A 247 -13.31 -6.50 0.91
CA ILE A 247 -13.59 -7.31 -0.28
C ILE A 247 -13.28 -8.81 -0.10
N LEU A 248 -12.42 -9.17 0.86
CA LEU A 248 -12.18 -10.56 1.23
C LEU A 248 -13.46 -11.25 1.70
N VAL A 249 -14.33 -10.57 2.46
CA VAL A 249 -15.53 -11.19 3.04
C VAL A 249 -16.47 -11.73 1.95
N PRO A 250 -16.94 -10.94 0.98
CA PRO A 250 -17.77 -11.45 -0.11
C PRO A 250 -17.01 -12.45 -1.00
N SER A 251 -15.71 -12.22 -1.27
CA SER A 251 -14.89 -13.11 -2.11
C SER A 251 -14.74 -14.51 -1.51
N LEU A 252 -14.41 -14.60 -0.22
CA LEU A 252 -14.26 -15.86 0.50
C LEU A 252 -15.63 -16.53 0.71
N PHE A 253 -16.67 -15.77 1.03
CA PHE A 253 -18.03 -16.29 1.19
C PHE A 253 -18.50 -16.97 -0.08
N MET A 254 -18.56 -16.22 -1.20
CA MET A 254 -19.06 -16.72 -2.48
C MET A 254 -18.16 -17.80 -3.06
N GLY A 255 -16.84 -17.64 -2.96
CA GLY A 255 -15.89 -18.68 -3.35
C GLY A 255 -16.10 -19.98 -2.58
N GLY A 256 -16.30 -19.93 -1.27
CA GLY A 256 -16.60 -21.14 -0.49
C GLY A 256 -17.97 -21.76 -0.83
N VAL A 257 -19.02 -20.96 -1.07
CA VAL A 257 -20.33 -21.47 -1.53
C VAL A 257 -20.17 -22.24 -2.83
N VAL A 258 -19.52 -21.65 -3.84
CA VAL A 258 -19.33 -22.29 -5.15
C VAL A 258 -18.49 -23.55 -5.02
N TYR A 259 -17.37 -23.49 -4.30
CA TYR A 259 -16.47 -24.63 -4.08
C TYR A 259 -17.20 -25.81 -3.43
N ILE A 260 -17.93 -25.58 -2.34
CA ILE A 260 -18.59 -26.65 -1.57
C ILE A 260 -19.77 -27.24 -2.34
N SER A 261 -20.54 -26.39 -3.02
CA SER A 261 -21.70 -26.82 -3.81
C SER A 261 -21.27 -27.77 -4.93
N LEU A 262 -20.14 -27.49 -5.59
CA LEU A 262 -19.66 -28.30 -6.71
C LEU A 262 -18.91 -29.56 -6.27
N ILE A 263 -18.17 -29.53 -5.15
CA ILE A 263 -17.39 -30.69 -4.68
C ILE A 263 -18.23 -31.68 -3.87
N LYS A 264 -19.09 -31.22 -2.95
CA LYS A 264 -19.89 -32.12 -2.10
C LYS A 264 -21.27 -32.41 -2.65
N LYS A 265 -21.86 -31.49 -3.44
CA LYS A 265 -23.21 -31.61 -4.03
C LYS A 265 -24.29 -32.01 -3.02
N LYS A 266 -24.15 -31.56 -1.76
CA LYS A 266 -25.03 -31.91 -0.63
C LYS A 266 -25.31 -30.68 0.21
N TRP A 267 -26.59 -30.35 0.37
CA TRP A 267 -27.09 -29.19 1.13
C TRP A 267 -26.56 -29.11 2.56
N LYS A 268 -26.41 -30.26 3.25
CA LYS A 268 -25.84 -30.32 4.60
C LYS A 268 -24.48 -29.64 4.72
N TYR A 269 -23.58 -29.82 3.75
CA TYR A 269 -22.24 -29.21 3.78
C TYR A 269 -22.29 -27.72 3.50
N LEU A 270 -23.19 -27.28 2.62
CA LEU A 270 -23.42 -25.87 2.34
C LEU A 270 -23.96 -25.14 3.58
N PHE A 271 -24.95 -25.71 4.26
CA PHE A 271 -25.49 -25.16 5.51
C PHE A 271 -24.42 -25.06 6.61
N GLN A 272 -23.64 -26.13 6.81
CA GLN A 272 -22.53 -26.13 7.76
C GLN A 272 -21.46 -25.08 7.42
N TYR A 273 -21.20 -24.85 6.13
CA TYR A 273 -20.30 -23.80 5.69
C TYR A 273 -20.82 -22.42 6.03
N ILE A 274 -22.08 -22.13 5.71
CA ILE A 274 -22.72 -20.84 6.03
C ILE A 274 -22.61 -20.57 7.52
N LEU A 275 -22.99 -21.53 8.38
CA LEU A 275 -22.88 -21.40 9.83
C LEU A 275 -21.43 -21.13 10.29
N ARG A 276 -20.47 -21.90 9.77
CA ARG A 276 -19.04 -21.74 10.12
C ARG A 276 -18.46 -20.42 9.63
N PHE A 277 -18.89 -19.94 8.47
CA PHE A 277 -18.46 -18.66 7.93
C PHE A 277 -19.06 -17.51 8.75
N THR A 278 -20.33 -17.60 9.15
CA THR A 278 -20.95 -16.64 10.08
C THR A 278 -20.20 -16.59 11.42
N LEU A 279 -19.85 -17.74 12.00
CA LEU A 279 -19.04 -17.80 13.22
C LEU A 279 -17.64 -17.19 13.02
N LEU A 280 -17.00 -17.44 11.88
CA LEU A 280 -15.73 -16.82 11.53
C LEU A 280 -15.86 -15.29 11.46
N SER A 281 -16.89 -14.78 10.75
CA SER A 281 -17.13 -13.34 10.61
C SER A 281 -17.41 -12.67 11.95
N LEU A 282 -18.25 -13.26 12.81
CA LEU A 282 -18.52 -12.73 14.15
C LEU A 282 -17.26 -12.71 15.03
N ALA A 283 -16.45 -13.77 14.98
CA ALA A 283 -15.19 -13.82 15.70
C ALA A 283 -14.18 -12.78 15.18
N VAL A 284 -14.15 -12.53 13.86
CA VAL A 284 -13.31 -11.48 13.25
C VAL A 284 -13.77 -10.09 13.70
N LEU A 285 -15.08 -9.82 13.72
CA LEU A 285 -15.62 -8.55 14.20
C LEU A 285 -15.28 -8.31 15.68
N LEU A 286 -15.39 -9.35 16.52
CA LEU A 286 -14.96 -9.28 17.91
C LEU A 286 -13.46 -9.01 18.03
N PHE A 287 -12.63 -9.66 17.21
CA PHE A 287 -11.19 -9.44 17.19
C PHE A 287 -10.83 -7.99 16.81
N ILE A 288 -11.47 -7.44 15.76
CA ILE A 288 -11.32 -6.03 15.36
C ILE A 288 -11.74 -5.10 16.51
N SER A 289 -12.88 -5.41 17.12
CA SER A 289 -13.45 -4.64 18.21
C SER A 289 -12.52 -4.56 19.43
N ILE A 290 -11.92 -5.69 19.82
CA ILE A 290 -10.91 -5.77 20.88
C ILE A 290 -9.64 -5.00 20.48
N PHE A 291 -9.21 -5.06 19.22
CA PHE A 291 -8.05 -4.30 18.76
C PHE A 291 -8.29 -2.78 18.89
N TYR A 292 -9.47 -2.31 18.49
CA TYR A 292 -9.85 -0.90 18.59
C TYR A 292 -10.13 -0.42 20.01
N TYR A 293 -10.46 -1.31 20.94
CA TYR A 293 -10.61 -0.93 22.35
C TYR A 293 -9.33 -0.25 22.87
N PHE A 294 -8.15 -0.79 22.57
CA PHE A 294 -6.85 -0.20 22.94
C PHE A 294 -6.54 1.14 22.24
N HIS A 295 -7.32 1.51 21.23
CA HIS A 295 -7.16 2.75 20.47
C HIS A 295 -8.20 3.81 20.82
N THR A 296 -9.23 3.43 21.58
CA THR A 296 -10.41 4.27 21.85
C THR A 296 -10.67 4.47 23.34
N PHE A 297 -9.86 3.88 24.22
CA PHE A 297 -10.09 3.92 25.67
C PHE A 297 -9.97 5.33 26.27
N ASN A 298 -9.14 6.21 25.67
CA ASN A 298 -8.97 7.61 26.10
C ASN A 298 -9.70 8.61 25.18
N MET A 299 -10.63 8.15 24.33
CA MET A 299 -11.44 9.04 23.50
C MET A 299 -12.75 9.39 24.23
N ASP A 300 -13.07 10.67 24.34
CA ASP A 300 -14.38 11.08 24.87
C ASP A 300 -15.50 10.71 23.89
N ASN A 301 -16.62 10.20 24.41
CA ASN A 301 -17.75 9.79 23.58
C ASN A 301 -18.34 10.98 22.80
N SER A 302 -18.36 12.19 23.40
CA SER A 302 -18.81 13.42 22.73
C SER A 302 -17.95 13.77 21.52
N ASP A 303 -16.64 13.61 21.65
CA ASP A 303 -15.68 13.92 20.58
C ASP A 303 -15.79 12.91 19.43
N MET A 304 -16.01 11.64 19.76
CA MET A 304 -16.30 10.60 18.76
C MET A 304 -17.59 10.90 17.98
N VAL A 305 -18.65 11.33 18.68
CA VAL A 305 -19.90 11.75 18.04
C VAL A 305 -19.69 12.99 17.17
N ALA A 306 -18.88 13.96 17.63
CA ALA A 306 -18.53 15.15 16.85
C ALA A 306 -17.76 14.78 15.57
N GLN A 307 -16.78 13.86 15.65
CA GLN A 307 -16.07 13.35 14.48
C GLN A 307 -17.03 12.62 13.53
N LEU A 308 -17.87 11.73 14.04
CA LEU A 308 -18.88 11.02 13.23
C LEU A 308 -19.80 12.00 12.51
N ASN A 309 -20.29 13.04 13.19
CA ASN A 309 -21.14 14.07 12.61
C ASN A 309 -20.44 14.87 11.51
N HIS A 310 -19.16 15.19 11.68
CA HIS A 310 -18.39 15.96 10.71
C HIS A 310 -18.20 15.21 9.38
N TYR A 311 -18.01 13.89 9.42
CA TYR A 311 -17.75 13.07 8.24
C TYR A 311 -18.96 12.33 7.68
N HIS A 312 -20.12 12.44 8.33
CA HIS A 312 -21.33 11.74 7.93
C HIS A 312 -21.81 12.20 6.55
N PRO A 313 -21.70 11.37 5.48
CA PRO A 313 -22.11 11.80 4.16
C PRO A 313 -23.64 11.82 4.03
N ASN A 314 -24.15 12.67 3.14
CA ASN A 314 -25.55 12.70 2.76
C ASN A 314 -25.87 11.45 1.91
N GLY A 315 -26.34 10.35 2.51
CA GLY A 315 -26.74 9.14 1.78
C GLY A 315 -26.43 7.78 2.42
N LEU A 316 -26.01 7.72 3.69
CA LEU A 316 -25.88 6.45 4.40
C LEU A 316 -27.25 5.78 4.64
N PRO A 317 -27.28 4.45 4.85
CA PRO A 317 -28.49 3.75 5.26
C PRO A 317 -29.12 4.39 6.50
N LEU A 318 -30.44 4.60 6.46
CA LEU A 318 -31.25 5.09 7.58
C LEU A 318 -30.95 4.27 8.86
N GLY A 319 -30.66 4.94 9.97
CA GLY A 319 -30.41 4.31 11.26
C GLY A 319 -28.95 3.90 11.53
N LEU A 320 -28.05 3.91 10.53
CA LEU A 320 -26.65 3.51 10.75
C LEU A 320 -25.94 4.45 11.73
N LYS A 321 -26.17 5.76 11.60
CA LYS A 321 -25.59 6.77 12.49
C LYS A 321 -26.06 6.57 13.93
N GLU A 322 -27.36 6.40 14.13
CA GLU A 322 -27.99 6.19 15.43
C GLU A 322 -27.48 4.89 16.08
N LEU A 323 -27.28 3.85 15.28
CA LEU A 323 -26.66 2.60 15.73
C LEU A 323 -25.21 2.80 16.19
N LEU A 324 -24.40 3.53 15.42
CA LEU A 324 -23.01 3.82 15.78
C LEU A 324 -22.93 4.67 17.06
N ILE A 325 -23.79 5.68 17.20
CA ILE A 325 -23.91 6.48 18.43
C ILE A 325 -24.28 5.56 19.60
N THR A 326 -25.27 4.68 19.43
CA THR A 326 -25.66 3.71 20.47
C THR A 326 -24.48 2.83 20.87
N PHE A 327 -23.70 2.34 19.92
CA PHE A 327 -22.51 1.53 20.18
C PHE A 327 -21.42 2.29 20.96
N ILE A 328 -21.19 3.57 20.62
CA ILE A 328 -20.24 4.45 21.33
C ILE A 328 -20.60 4.55 22.83
N PHE A 329 -21.89 4.69 23.16
CA PHE A 329 -22.35 4.82 24.54
C PHE A 329 -22.58 3.49 25.28
N SER A 330 -22.58 2.34 24.57
CA SER A 330 -22.94 1.06 25.16
C SER A 330 -21.86 0.46 26.06
N ASN A 331 -20.70 0.10 25.48
CA ASN A 331 -19.58 -0.48 26.21
C ASN A 331 -18.28 -0.33 25.40
N PRO A 332 -17.10 -0.49 26.02
CA PRO A 332 -15.83 -0.21 25.36
C PRO A 332 -15.53 -1.09 24.13
N ILE A 333 -16.07 -2.31 24.08
CA ILE A 333 -15.92 -3.21 22.93
C ILE A 333 -16.75 -2.65 21.77
N LEU A 334 -18.06 -2.44 21.95
CA LEU A 334 -18.91 -1.88 20.90
C LEU A 334 -18.45 -0.49 20.44
N LYS A 335 -17.90 0.33 21.34
CA LYS A 335 -17.24 1.60 21.01
C LYS A 335 -16.10 1.41 20.00
N GLY A 336 -15.23 0.42 20.21
CA GLY A 336 -14.16 0.10 19.27
C GLY A 336 -14.68 -0.34 17.90
N LEU A 337 -15.73 -1.17 17.86
CA LEU A 337 -16.39 -1.54 16.61
C LEU A 337 -17.02 -0.33 15.90
N ALA A 338 -17.65 0.58 16.65
CA ALA A 338 -18.22 1.81 16.10
C ALA A 338 -17.14 2.67 15.44
N GLN A 339 -15.95 2.76 16.02
CA GLN A 339 -14.85 3.52 15.44
C GLN A 339 -14.30 2.88 14.16
N TYR A 340 -14.20 1.55 14.08
CA TYR A 340 -13.83 0.86 12.84
C TYR A 340 -14.84 1.16 11.71
N ILE A 341 -16.15 1.05 12.00
CA ILE A 341 -17.19 1.33 11.01
C ILE A 341 -17.22 2.81 10.62
N SER A 342 -16.97 3.72 11.57
CA SER A 342 -16.88 5.16 11.31
C SER A 342 -15.74 5.50 10.33
N GLY A 343 -14.60 4.80 10.44
CA GLY A 343 -13.52 4.92 9.45
C GLY A 343 -13.91 4.42 8.05
N VAL A 344 -14.68 3.33 7.94
CA VAL A 344 -15.24 2.87 6.66
C VAL A 344 -16.16 3.94 6.06
N VAL A 345 -17.05 4.51 6.87
CA VAL A 345 -17.94 5.62 6.47
C VAL A 345 -17.13 6.82 5.97
N MET A 346 -16.06 7.19 6.66
CA MET A 346 -15.19 8.29 6.25
C MET A 346 -14.56 8.06 4.87
N VAL A 347 -14.17 6.82 4.53
CA VAL A 347 -13.63 6.53 3.18
C VAL A 347 -14.68 6.81 2.10
N PHE A 348 -15.94 6.41 2.31
CA PHE A 348 -17.03 6.71 1.36
C PHE A 348 -17.30 8.21 1.25
N SER A 349 -17.32 8.92 2.39
CA SER A 349 -17.46 10.38 2.43
C SER A 349 -16.34 11.07 1.64
N ARG A 350 -15.09 10.65 1.86
CA ARG A 350 -13.92 11.17 1.16
C ARG A 350 -14.01 10.95 -0.35
N MET A 351 -14.43 9.77 -0.81
CA MET A 351 -14.62 9.50 -2.24
C MET A 351 -15.67 10.40 -2.89
N SER A 352 -16.65 10.92 -2.14
CA SER A 352 -17.70 11.82 -2.67
C SER A 352 -17.30 13.30 -2.72
N VAL A 353 -16.25 13.71 -2.00
CA VAL A 353 -15.88 15.13 -1.81
C VAL A 353 -14.50 15.47 -2.38
N VAL A 354 -13.59 14.50 -2.50
CA VAL A 354 -12.21 14.78 -2.89
C VAL A 354 -12.09 15.11 -4.37
N TYR A 355 -11.69 16.35 -4.64
CA TYR A 355 -11.17 16.78 -5.94
C TYR A 355 -9.65 16.58 -5.97
N GLN A 356 -9.18 15.51 -6.62
CA GLN A 356 -7.76 15.28 -6.88
C GLN A 356 -7.51 15.29 -8.38
N GLN A 357 -6.57 16.14 -8.80
CA GLN A 357 -6.13 16.17 -10.19
C GLN A 357 -5.04 15.12 -10.40
N ILE A 358 -5.20 14.32 -11.44
CA ILE A 358 -4.21 13.32 -11.85
C ILE A 358 -3.75 13.60 -13.28
N PHE A 359 -2.49 13.33 -13.56
CA PHE A 359 -1.96 13.34 -14.93
C PHE A 359 -1.89 11.90 -15.45
N PHE A 360 -2.49 11.65 -16.61
CA PHE A 360 -2.47 10.36 -17.27
C PHE A 360 -2.47 10.50 -18.80
N MET A 361 -1.51 9.85 -19.46
CA MET A 361 -1.35 9.79 -20.91
C MET A 361 -1.47 11.15 -21.63
N GLY A 362 -0.84 12.18 -21.08
CA GLY A 362 -0.82 13.53 -21.67
C GLY A 362 -2.00 14.42 -21.28
N ASN A 363 -2.99 13.91 -20.54
CA ASN A 363 -4.16 14.68 -20.09
C ASN A 363 -4.17 14.84 -18.57
N VAL A 364 -4.83 15.90 -18.11
CA VAL A 364 -5.11 16.14 -16.69
C VAL A 364 -6.59 15.83 -16.44
N TYR A 365 -6.87 14.96 -15.50
CA TYR A 365 -8.23 14.56 -15.10
C TYR A 365 -8.53 15.10 -13.70
N GLY A 366 -9.79 15.45 -13.45
CA GLY A 366 -10.31 15.87 -12.16
C GLY A 366 -10.85 14.69 -11.34
N ALA A 367 -11.91 14.97 -10.56
CA ALA A 367 -12.55 13.98 -9.67
C ALA A 367 -13.16 12.79 -10.41
N GLU A 368 -13.43 12.91 -11.71
CA GLU A 368 -13.93 11.85 -12.58
C GLU A 368 -12.89 10.76 -12.89
N GLY A 369 -11.60 11.02 -12.65
CA GLY A 369 -10.51 10.09 -12.97
C GLY A 369 -10.27 9.91 -14.47
N ALA A 370 -9.28 9.09 -14.81
CA ALA A 370 -8.83 8.80 -16.18
C ALA A 370 -9.55 7.60 -16.84
N GLY A 371 -10.64 7.11 -16.22
CA GLY A 371 -11.48 6.03 -16.74
C GLY A 371 -10.86 4.62 -16.63
N VAL A 372 -11.52 3.64 -17.26
CA VAL A 372 -11.23 2.20 -17.05
C VAL A 372 -9.83 1.74 -17.50
N LEU A 373 -9.14 2.52 -18.34
CA LEU A 373 -7.82 2.18 -18.87
C LEU A 373 -6.67 2.53 -17.92
N TYR A 374 -6.91 3.34 -16.88
CA TYR A 374 -5.88 3.79 -15.95
C TYR A 374 -5.07 2.62 -15.35
N PHE A 375 -5.75 1.70 -14.65
CA PHE A 375 -5.07 0.57 -14.01
C PHE A 375 -4.47 -0.44 -15.00
N PRO A 376 -5.16 -0.86 -16.09
CA PRO A 376 -4.55 -1.73 -17.09
C PRO A 376 -3.28 -1.16 -17.72
N VAL A 377 -3.28 0.11 -18.13
CA VAL A 377 -2.10 0.75 -18.73
C VAL A 377 -0.95 0.77 -17.72
N LEU A 378 -1.20 1.22 -16.49
CA LEU A 378 -0.16 1.26 -15.46
C LEU A 378 0.35 -0.13 -15.07
N TYR A 379 -0.51 -1.15 -15.07
CA TYR A 379 -0.09 -2.54 -14.86
C TYR A 379 0.95 -2.97 -15.91
N PHE A 380 0.70 -2.67 -17.18
CA PHE A 380 1.65 -3.01 -18.26
C PHE A 380 2.83 -2.05 -18.34
N ALA A 381 2.73 -0.82 -17.83
CA ALA A 381 3.77 0.20 -17.91
C ALA A 381 4.77 0.15 -16.74
N LYS A 382 4.30 -0.16 -15.52
CA LYS A 382 5.15 -0.17 -14.31
C LYS A 382 5.65 -1.54 -13.89
N LEU A 383 4.99 -2.63 -14.26
CA LEU A 383 5.46 -3.95 -13.86
C LEU A 383 6.66 -4.39 -14.69
N ASN A 384 7.52 -5.19 -14.06
CA ASN A 384 8.70 -5.76 -14.68
C ASN A 384 8.33 -6.59 -15.93
N ILE A 385 9.02 -6.37 -17.06
CA ILE A 385 8.76 -7.08 -18.32
C ILE A 385 8.86 -8.59 -18.14
N GLY A 386 9.81 -9.07 -17.34
CA GLY A 386 9.93 -10.49 -17.04
C GLY A 386 8.67 -11.05 -16.34
N LEU A 387 8.10 -10.32 -15.39
CA LEU A 387 6.84 -10.70 -14.74
C LEU A 387 5.68 -10.70 -15.75
N LEU A 388 5.58 -9.68 -16.61
CA LEU A 388 4.55 -9.60 -17.64
C LEU A 388 4.65 -10.77 -18.63
N ILE A 389 5.85 -11.13 -19.08
CA ILE A 389 6.10 -12.31 -19.92
C ILE A 389 5.65 -13.59 -19.20
N LEU A 390 5.99 -13.76 -17.93
CA LEU A 390 5.57 -14.94 -17.16
C LEU A 390 4.06 -15.00 -16.95
N ASN A 391 3.39 -13.85 -16.74
CA ASN A 391 1.93 -13.77 -16.65
C ASN A 391 1.29 -14.20 -17.98
N PHE A 392 1.78 -13.67 -19.10
CA PHE A 392 1.30 -14.03 -20.43
C PHE A 392 1.52 -15.52 -20.74
N LEU A 393 2.73 -16.04 -20.51
CA LEU A 393 3.03 -17.47 -20.66
C LEU A 393 2.14 -18.34 -19.78
N SER A 394 1.88 -17.93 -18.54
CA SER A 394 1.01 -18.65 -17.62
C SER A 394 -0.43 -18.72 -18.13
N ILE A 395 -0.97 -17.62 -18.65
CA ILE A 395 -2.28 -17.57 -19.29
C ILE A 395 -2.31 -18.53 -20.49
N LEU A 396 -1.32 -18.47 -21.39
CA LEU A 396 -1.24 -19.37 -22.54
C LEU A 396 -1.19 -20.84 -22.14
N LEU A 397 -0.44 -21.18 -21.09
CA LEU A 397 -0.33 -22.55 -20.58
C LEU A 397 -1.66 -23.05 -19.99
N VAL A 398 -2.39 -22.17 -19.29
CA VAL A 398 -3.72 -22.47 -18.73
C VAL A 398 -4.74 -22.64 -19.86
N ILE A 399 -4.79 -21.72 -20.82
CA ILE A 399 -5.65 -21.77 -22.01
C ILE A 399 -5.36 -23.05 -22.80
N ARG A 400 -4.10 -23.31 -23.12
CA ARG A 400 -3.70 -24.53 -23.84
C ARG A 400 -4.15 -25.79 -23.11
N LYS A 401 -3.95 -25.88 -21.79
CA LYS A 401 -4.41 -27.02 -20.98
C LYS A 401 -5.94 -27.13 -21.01
N PHE A 402 -6.65 -26.00 -20.98
CA PHE A 402 -8.10 -25.95 -21.02
C PHE A 402 -8.63 -26.43 -22.39
N PHE A 403 -8.11 -25.92 -23.52
CA PHE A 403 -8.60 -26.26 -24.86
C PHE A 403 -8.13 -27.63 -25.36
N LEU A 404 -6.87 -28.03 -25.11
CA LEU A 404 -6.36 -29.34 -25.56
C LEU A 404 -6.90 -30.53 -24.75
N SER A 405 -7.52 -30.27 -23.60
CA SER A 405 -8.14 -31.32 -22.80
C SER A 405 -9.42 -31.81 -23.48
N LYS A 406 -9.46 -33.09 -23.88
CA LYS A 406 -10.65 -33.79 -24.43
C LYS A 406 -11.75 -34.05 -23.40
N ILE A 407 -11.56 -33.60 -22.16
CA ILE A 407 -12.51 -33.82 -21.05
C ILE A 407 -13.73 -32.89 -21.22
N LYS A 408 -14.92 -33.30 -20.77
CA LYS A 408 -16.11 -32.41 -20.75
C LYS A 408 -15.88 -31.18 -19.85
N LEU A 409 -16.44 -30.03 -20.22
CA LEU A 409 -16.28 -28.75 -19.50
C LEU A 409 -16.49 -28.87 -17.98
N LEU A 410 -17.58 -29.51 -17.55
CA LEU A 410 -17.90 -29.71 -16.13
C LEU A 410 -16.78 -30.43 -15.35
N LYS A 411 -16.14 -31.44 -15.95
CA LYS A 411 -15.01 -32.16 -15.32
C LYS A 411 -13.72 -31.31 -15.30
N LYS A 412 -13.54 -30.39 -16.25
CA LYS A 412 -12.42 -29.40 -16.21
C LYS A 412 -12.60 -28.44 -15.04
N VAL A 413 -13.82 -27.93 -14.87
CA VAL A 413 -14.18 -27.04 -13.74
C VAL A 413 -13.99 -27.77 -12.42
N GLU A 414 -14.48 -29.01 -12.29
CA GLU A 414 -14.27 -29.82 -11.09
C GLU A 414 -12.78 -30.04 -10.77
N HIS A 415 -11.94 -30.30 -11.79
CA HIS A 415 -10.49 -30.45 -11.61
C HIS A 415 -9.80 -29.15 -11.16
N PHE A 416 -10.23 -27.99 -11.68
CA PHE A 416 -9.73 -26.70 -11.21
C PHE A 416 -10.12 -26.45 -9.75
N LEU A 417 -11.36 -26.76 -9.39
CA LEU A 417 -11.89 -26.59 -8.04
C LEU A 417 -11.19 -27.48 -7.01
N LYS A 418 -10.68 -28.66 -7.40
CA LYS A 418 -9.81 -29.48 -6.51
C LYS A 418 -8.58 -28.72 -5.99
N ASN A 419 -8.22 -27.59 -6.60
CA ASN A 419 -7.27 -26.63 -6.06
C ASN A 419 -8.00 -25.38 -5.53
N PRO A 420 -8.52 -25.41 -4.29
CA PRO A 420 -9.34 -24.32 -3.75
C PRO A 420 -8.58 -22.98 -3.70
N LEU A 421 -7.26 -23.00 -3.51
CA LEU A 421 -6.47 -21.77 -3.48
C LEU A 421 -6.47 -21.06 -4.84
N SER A 422 -6.19 -21.78 -5.93
CA SER A 422 -6.22 -21.17 -7.27
C SER A 422 -7.61 -20.62 -7.60
N PHE A 423 -8.66 -21.36 -7.23
CA PHE A 423 -10.03 -20.88 -7.44
C PHE A 423 -10.34 -19.62 -6.62
N LEU A 424 -10.05 -19.61 -5.33
CA LEU A 424 -10.31 -18.45 -4.47
C LEU A 424 -9.51 -17.22 -4.89
N LEU A 425 -8.25 -17.38 -5.32
CA LEU A 425 -7.46 -16.28 -5.87
C LEU A 425 -8.09 -15.73 -7.15
N THR A 426 -8.60 -16.58 -8.04
CA THR A 426 -9.32 -16.12 -9.24
C THR A 426 -10.60 -15.37 -8.89
N VAL A 427 -11.40 -15.88 -7.95
CA VAL A 427 -12.60 -15.20 -7.46
C VAL A 427 -12.24 -13.84 -6.85
N PHE A 428 -11.25 -13.82 -5.96
CA PHE A 428 -10.77 -12.59 -5.34
C PHE A 428 -10.29 -11.55 -6.36
N VAL A 429 -9.43 -11.96 -7.31
CA VAL A 429 -8.95 -11.06 -8.38
C VAL A 429 -10.11 -10.50 -9.19
N PHE A 430 -11.10 -11.33 -9.52
CA PHE A 430 -12.29 -10.89 -10.24
C PHE A 430 -13.11 -9.86 -9.45
N PHE A 431 -13.45 -10.16 -8.19
CA PHE A 431 -14.23 -9.24 -7.35
C PHE A 431 -13.50 -7.91 -7.11
N TYR A 432 -12.21 -7.98 -6.82
CA TYR A 432 -11.40 -6.78 -6.63
C TYR A 432 -11.33 -5.96 -7.92
N ALA A 433 -11.13 -6.61 -9.08
CA ALA A 433 -11.06 -5.93 -10.37
C ALA A 433 -12.37 -5.21 -10.71
N VAL A 434 -13.52 -5.84 -10.48
CA VAL A 434 -14.84 -5.23 -10.69
C VAL A 434 -15.00 -3.96 -9.85
N VAL A 435 -14.63 -4.00 -8.57
CA VAL A 435 -14.69 -2.83 -7.69
C VAL A 435 -13.75 -1.73 -8.16
N THR A 436 -12.50 -2.06 -8.49
CA THR A 436 -11.50 -1.04 -8.86
C THR A 436 -11.72 -0.42 -10.22
N LEU A 437 -12.23 -1.19 -11.20
CA LEU A 437 -12.54 -0.68 -12.54
C LEU A 437 -13.78 0.22 -12.54
N SER A 438 -14.59 0.15 -11.48
CA SER A 438 -15.77 1.00 -11.28
C SER A 438 -15.49 2.20 -10.37
N SER A 439 -14.23 2.43 -9.99
CA SER A 439 -13.85 3.49 -9.06
C SER A 439 -13.14 4.64 -9.78
N ASP A 440 -13.55 5.86 -9.45
CA ASP A 440 -12.93 7.09 -9.94
C ASP A 440 -11.65 7.46 -9.16
N LEU A 441 -11.35 6.73 -8.07
CA LEU A 441 -10.15 6.93 -7.24
C LEU A 441 -8.91 6.32 -7.91
N GLN A 442 -8.31 7.09 -8.82
CA GLN A 442 -7.24 6.64 -9.72
C GLN A 442 -5.92 7.38 -9.45
N ILE A 443 -5.39 7.24 -8.24
CA ILE A 443 -4.26 8.03 -7.70
C ILE A 443 -3.00 7.19 -7.45
N GLY A 444 -2.86 6.09 -8.19
CA GLY A 444 -1.71 5.18 -8.09
C GLY A 444 -2.04 3.72 -8.40
N LEU A 445 -1.13 3.02 -9.08
CA LEU A 445 -1.22 1.57 -9.30
C LEU A 445 -1.33 0.77 -7.99
N ARG A 446 -0.87 1.34 -6.86
CA ARG A 446 -0.89 0.73 -5.51
C ARG A 446 -2.28 0.29 -5.05
N HIS A 447 -3.34 0.92 -5.56
CA HIS A 447 -4.72 0.54 -5.23
C HIS A 447 -5.11 -0.86 -5.74
N ILE A 448 -4.47 -1.36 -6.80
CA ILE A 448 -4.67 -2.73 -7.33
C ILE A 448 -3.56 -3.70 -6.93
N MET A 449 -2.72 -3.35 -5.95
CA MET A 449 -1.65 -4.23 -5.47
C MET A 449 -2.15 -5.63 -5.03
N PRO A 450 -3.32 -5.79 -4.39
CA PRO A 450 -3.85 -7.12 -4.08
C PRO A 450 -4.11 -7.98 -5.33
N ILE A 451 -4.57 -7.37 -6.43
CA ILE A 451 -4.72 -8.04 -7.73
C ILE A 451 -3.36 -8.48 -8.25
N ILE A 452 -2.36 -7.59 -8.22
CA ILE A 452 -1.00 -7.88 -8.70
C ILE A 452 -0.40 -9.07 -7.94
N LEU A 453 -0.52 -9.12 -6.61
CA LEU A 453 -0.04 -10.24 -5.81
C LEU A 453 -0.84 -11.52 -6.09
N GLY A 454 -2.17 -11.44 -6.21
CA GLY A 454 -3.02 -12.59 -6.54
C GLY A 454 -2.67 -13.21 -7.89
N ILE A 455 -2.49 -12.39 -8.93
CA ILE A 455 -2.03 -12.82 -10.25
C ILE A 455 -0.62 -13.43 -10.15
N THR A 456 0.29 -12.80 -9.40
CA THR A 456 1.67 -13.30 -9.23
C THR A 456 1.69 -14.71 -8.60
N ILE A 457 0.85 -14.97 -7.60
CA ILE A 457 0.73 -16.30 -6.98
C ILE A 457 0.11 -17.32 -7.96
N LEU A 458 -0.87 -16.93 -8.76
CA LEU A 458 -1.45 -17.78 -9.81
C LEU A 458 -0.41 -18.11 -10.90
N THR A 459 0.36 -17.12 -11.35
CA THR A 459 1.49 -17.28 -12.27
C THR A 459 2.50 -18.27 -11.72
N ALA A 460 2.94 -18.10 -10.47
CA ALA A 460 3.86 -19.02 -9.83
C ALA A 460 3.35 -20.48 -9.84
N LYS A 461 2.04 -20.69 -9.65
CA LYS A 461 1.45 -22.02 -9.74
C LYS A 461 1.46 -22.59 -11.16
N ALA A 462 1.17 -21.77 -12.18
CA ALA A 462 1.21 -22.19 -13.57
C ALA A 462 2.64 -22.58 -14.02
N LEU A 463 3.65 -21.81 -13.58
CA LEU A 463 5.06 -22.11 -13.80
C LEU A 463 5.48 -23.42 -13.12
N ASP A 464 5.11 -23.62 -11.85
CA ASP A 464 5.34 -24.89 -11.12
C ASP A 464 4.79 -26.10 -11.88
N LEU A 465 3.56 -26.02 -12.39
CA LEU A 465 2.91 -27.10 -13.14
C LEU A 465 3.57 -27.40 -14.49
N SER A 466 4.38 -26.48 -15.01
CA SER A 466 4.99 -26.60 -16.34
C SER A 466 6.52 -26.69 -16.30
N TRP A 467 7.13 -26.56 -15.13
CA TRP A 467 8.59 -26.49 -14.91
C TRP A 467 9.37 -27.60 -15.62
N ASP A 468 8.87 -28.84 -15.54
CA ASP A 468 9.55 -30.03 -16.05
C ASP A 468 9.18 -30.37 -17.52
N LYS A 469 8.28 -29.59 -18.14
CA LYS A 469 7.90 -29.75 -19.56
C LYS A 469 9.00 -29.23 -20.48
N LYS A 470 8.97 -29.68 -21.74
CA LYS A 470 9.94 -29.28 -22.78
C LYS A 470 9.27 -28.47 -23.89
N LEU A 471 10.01 -27.50 -24.42
CA LEU A 471 9.73 -26.76 -25.65
C LEU A 471 10.94 -26.88 -26.57
N PHE A 472 10.75 -27.40 -27.79
CA PHE A 472 11.83 -27.63 -28.76
C PHE A 472 13.10 -28.24 -28.14
N ARG A 473 12.93 -29.28 -27.29
CA ARG A 473 13.96 -30.01 -26.50
C ARG A 473 14.49 -29.31 -25.24
N ILE A 474 14.27 -28.01 -25.05
CA ILE A 474 14.68 -27.25 -23.85
C ILE A 474 13.63 -27.40 -22.75
N LYS A 475 14.05 -27.72 -21.51
CA LYS A 475 13.12 -27.73 -20.36
C LYS A 475 12.69 -26.30 -20.00
N PHE A 476 11.40 -26.07 -19.77
CA PHE A 476 10.86 -24.78 -19.36
C PHE A 476 11.51 -24.20 -18.12
N GLY A 477 11.96 -25.03 -17.17
CA GLY A 477 12.72 -24.57 -16.01
C GLY A 477 13.95 -23.72 -16.36
N HIS A 478 14.65 -23.98 -17.48
CA HIS A 478 15.78 -23.15 -17.92
C HIS A 478 15.31 -21.80 -18.46
N VAL A 479 14.22 -21.78 -19.23
CA VAL A 479 13.61 -20.54 -19.75
C VAL A 479 13.15 -19.67 -18.59
N PHE A 480 12.45 -20.25 -17.61
CA PHE A 480 12.02 -19.52 -16.42
C PHE A 480 13.20 -19.00 -15.60
N PHE A 481 14.28 -19.77 -15.47
CA PHE A 481 15.49 -19.31 -14.79
C PHE A 481 16.14 -18.11 -15.49
N ALA A 482 16.22 -18.11 -16.82
CA ALA A 482 16.73 -16.96 -17.58
C ALA A 482 15.85 -15.71 -17.36
N ILE A 483 14.51 -15.88 -17.34
CA ILE A 483 13.60 -14.77 -17.06
C ILE A 483 13.73 -14.29 -15.60
N PHE A 484 13.89 -15.19 -14.63
CA PHE A 484 14.15 -14.82 -13.24
C PHE A 484 15.44 -14.01 -13.10
N LEU A 485 16.51 -14.39 -13.78
CA LEU A 485 17.74 -13.61 -13.81
C LEU A 485 17.51 -12.20 -14.40
N ALA A 486 16.76 -12.09 -15.50
CA ALA A 486 16.41 -10.81 -16.08
C ALA A 486 15.58 -9.93 -15.12
N ILE A 487 14.65 -10.52 -14.36
CA ILE A 487 13.90 -9.82 -13.32
C ILE A 487 14.84 -9.28 -12.23
N MET A 488 15.76 -10.10 -11.72
CA MET A 488 16.73 -9.67 -10.70
C MET A 488 17.61 -8.54 -11.21
N LEU A 489 18.16 -8.67 -12.42
CA LEU A 489 19.01 -7.63 -13.03
C LEU A 489 18.23 -6.33 -13.24
N SER A 490 16.98 -6.40 -13.68
CA SER A 490 16.12 -5.23 -13.83
C SER A 490 15.86 -4.52 -12.49
N VAL A 491 15.65 -5.27 -11.40
CA VAL A 491 15.58 -4.69 -10.04
C VAL A 491 16.90 -4.01 -9.67
N LEU A 492 18.04 -4.68 -9.85
CA LEU A 492 19.35 -4.12 -9.52
C LEU A 492 19.67 -2.85 -10.31
N PHE A 493 19.33 -2.80 -11.61
CA PHE A 493 19.53 -1.59 -12.44
C PHE A 493 18.56 -0.45 -12.12
N SER A 494 17.45 -0.74 -11.45
CA SER A 494 16.50 0.28 -11.00
C SER A 494 16.85 0.83 -9.62
N PHE A 495 17.79 0.21 -8.90
CA PHE A 495 18.22 0.65 -7.58
C PHE A 495 18.92 2.02 -7.65
N PRO A 496 18.63 2.98 -6.74
CA PRO A 496 17.66 2.90 -5.64
C PRO A 496 16.25 3.41 -6.00
N ASN A 497 16.00 3.87 -7.22
CA ASN A 497 14.80 4.63 -7.62
C ASN A 497 13.62 3.73 -8.03
N TYR A 498 13.09 2.93 -7.10
CA TYR A 498 11.99 2.01 -7.40
C TYR A 498 10.61 2.68 -7.59
N ILE A 499 10.35 3.81 -6.93
CA ILE A 499 9.07 4.53 -7.04
C ILE A 499 8.87 5.01 -8.49
N SER A 500 9.88 5.70 -9.04
CA SER A 500 9.90 6.24 -10.40
C SER A 500 10.09 5.19 -11.50
N TYR A 501 10.18 3.90 -11.15
CA TYR A 501 10.39 2.84 -12.13
C TYR A 501 9.18 2.68 -13.07
N TYR A 502 9.43 2.86 -14.36
CA TYR A 502 8.59 2.34 -15.44
C TYR A 502 9.43 1.35 -16.23
N ASN A 503 8.80 0.37 -16.85
CA ASN A 503 9.55 -0.57 -17.67
C ASN A 503 10.03 0.06 -18.98
N TYR A 504 10.94 -0.62 -19.65
CA TYR A 504 11.62 -0.10 -20.84
C TYR A 504 10.64 0.30 -21.98
N PHE A 505 9.57 -0.47 -22.18
CA PHE A 505 8.57 -0.15 -23.22
C PHE A 505 7.69 1.06 -22.87
N ALA A 506 7.74 1.49 -21.62
CA ALA A 506 7.01 2.62 -21.07
C ALA A 506 7.92 3.85 -20.82
N GLY A 507 9.11 3.90 -21.44
CA GLY A 507 10.07 5.01 -21.33
C GLY A 507 11.09 4.89 -20.20
N GLY A 508 11.05 3.79 -19.42
CA GLY A 508 11.97 3.62 -18.31
C GLY A 508 11.79 4.66 -17.20
N SER A 509 12.70 4.67 -16.21
CA SER A 509 12.66 5.66 -15.13
C SER A 509 12.87 7.10 -15.59
N ASN A 510 13.39 7.33 -16.80
CA ASN A 510 13.65 8.67 -17.31
C ASN A 510 12.39 9.35 -17.86
N ASP A 511 11.55 8.60 -18.59
CA ASP A 511 10.40 9.14 -19.33
C ASP A 511 9.03 8.62 -18.82
N GLY A 512 9.01 7.73 -17.83
CA GLY A 512 7.76 7.16 -17.28
C GLY A 512 6.74 8.21 -16.79
N TYR A 513 7.23 9.37 -16.33
CA TYR A 513 6.41 10.51 -15.92
C TYR A 513 5.49 11.06 -17.03
N LYS A 514 5.76 10.74 -18.31
CA LYS A 514 4.90 11.08 -19.45
C LYS A 514 3.63 10.22 -19.51
N ILE A 515 3.60 9.08 -18.83
CA ILE A 515 2.43 8.19 -18.75
C ILE A 515 1.57 8.54 -17.55
N ALA A 516 2.15 8.57 -16.36
CA ALA A 516 1.48 9.07 -15.16
C ALA A 516 2.53 9.56 -14.15
N THR A 517 2.13 10.52 -13.32
CA THR A 517 2.97 11.09 -12.26
C THR A 517 2.50 10.62 -10.90
N ASP A 518 2.25 11.49 -9.91
CA ASP A 518 1.69 11.13 -8.59
C ASP A 518 2.47 10.00 -7.86
N SER A 519 1.83 9.24 -6.97
CA SER A 519 2.43 8.06 -6.34
C SER A 519 2.94 7.00 -7.34
N ASN A 520 2.61 7.09 -8.64
CA ASN A 520 3.20 6.27 -9.68
C ASN A 520 4.62 6.71 -10.09
N PHE A 521 5.06 7.94 -9.86
CA PHE A 521 6.41 8.36 -10.28
C PHE A 521 7.10 9.28 -9.26
N ASP A 522 6.33 10.16 -8.64
CA ASP A 522 6.77 11.29 -7.85
C ASP A 522 5.86 11.47 -6.63
N TRP A 523 6.38 11.03 -5.49
CA TRP A 523 5.69 11.00 -4.22
C TRP A 523 6.41 11.85 -3.15
N GLY A 524 7.29 12.76 -3.60
CA GLY A 524 8.11 13.63 -2.76
C GLY A 524 9.48 13.04 -2.36
N GLN A 525 9.83 11.85 -2.83
CA GLN A 525 11.02 11.12 -2.39
C GLN A 525 12.36 11.85 -2.62
N ASP A 526 12.42 12.74 -3.61
CA ASP A 526 13.64 13.44 -3.99
C ASP A 526 13.85 14.78 -3.25
N ALA A 527 12.98 15.15 -2.29
CA ALA A 527 13.07 16.42 -1.56
C ALA A 527 14.44 16.65 -0.91
N LYS A 528 15.05 15.63 -0.30
CA LYS A 528 16.41 15.71 0.28
C LYS A 528 17.48 16.01 -0.75
N LYS A 529 17.33 15.48 -1.97
CA LYS A 529 18.28 15.74 -3.07
C LYS A 529 18.17 17.19 -3.54
N LEU A 530 16.96 17.77 -3.54
CA LEU A 530 16.76 19.19 -3.80
C LEU A 530 17.44 20.06 -2.74
N VAL A 531 17.28 19.72 -1.46
CA VAL A 531 17.96 20.43 -0.37
C VAL A 531 19.47 20.43 -0.58
N LYS A 532 20.04 19.25 -0.85
CA LYS A 532 21.48 19.12 -1.13
C LYS A 532 21.91 19.95 -2.34
N TYR A 533 21.16 19.94 -3.43
CA TYR A 533 21.47 20.72 -4.62
C TYR A 533 21.50 22.22 -4.35
N VAL A 534 20.52 22.74 -3.59
CA VAL A 534 20.44 24.16 -3.22
C VAL A 534 21.65 24.59 -2.40
N GLU A 535 22.04 23.77 -1.43
CA GLU A 535 23.20 24.02 -0.58
C GLU A 535 24.54 23.92 -1.34
N ASP A 536 24.74 22.86 -2.13
CA ASP A 536 25.97 22.62 -2.91
C ASP A 536 26.20 23.74 -3.94
N ASN A 537 25.13 24.29 -4.54
CA ASN A 537 25.19 25.39 -5.50
C ASN A 537 25.08 26.78 -4.87
N LYS A 538 24.97 26.87 -3.53
CA LYS A 538 24.85 28.14 -2.79
C LYS A 538 23.71 29.03 -3.31
N ILE A 539 22.59 28.41 -3.68
CA ILE A 539 21.41 29.13 -4.16
C ILE A 539 20.80 29.90 -2.99
N LYS A 540 20.76 31.23 -3.12
CA LYS A 540 20.30 32.12 -2.05
C LYS A 540 18.78 32.14 -1.89
N GLU A 541 18.05 31.99 -2.99
CA GLU A 541 16.59 32.00 -3.01
C GLU A 541 16.07 31.05 -4.09
N ILE A 542 15.10 30.22 -3.71
CA ILE A 542 14.43 29.27 -4.62
C ILE A 542 12.96 29.12 -4.26
N TYR A 543 12.12 29.22 -5.27
CA TYR A 543 10.69 28.97 -5.20
C TYR A 543 10.45 27.47 -5.38
N ILE A 544 9.69 26.83 -4.48
CA ILE A 544 9.50 25.37 -4.51
C ILE A 544 8.01 25.03 -4.46
N ASP A 545 7.55 24.24 -5.44
CA ASP A 545 6.29 23.50 -5.36
C ASP A 545 6.51 22.05 -5.81
N ILE A 546 6.56 21.13 -4.85
CA ILE A 546 6.81 19.71 -5.10
C ILE A 546 5.82 18.84 -4.31
N GLU A 547 5.71 17.56 -4.70
CA GLU A 547 5.00 16.55 -3.92
C GLU A 547 5.69 16.26 -2.57
N GLY A 548 4.95 15.71 -1.60
CA GLY A 548 5.47 15.28 -0.30
C GLY A 548 5.08 16.13 0.91
N ASN A 549 4.56 17.36 0.71
CA ASN A 549 4.13 18.28 1.79
C ASN A 549 5.19 18.52 2.89
N VAL A 550 6.47 18.32 2.58
CA VAL A 550 7.58 18.52 3.50
C VAL A 550 7.81 20.02 3.72
N PRO A 551 7.97 20.50 4.97
CA PRO A 551 8.22 21.91 5.24
C PRO A 551 9.67 22.27 4.86
N PHE A 552 9.88 22.75 3.62
CA PHE A 552 11.22 23.12 3.11
C PHE A 552 11.92 24.19 3.93
N LYS A 553 11.17 25.07 4.63
CA LYS A 553 11.72 26.05 5.56
C LYS A 553 12.58 25.40 6.66
N TRP A 554 12.23 24.19 7.10
CA TRP A 554 13.02 23.43 8.09
C TRP A 554 14.41 23.04 7.56
N TYR A 555 14.50 22.70 6.27
CA TYR A 555 15.76 22.31 5.63
C TYR A 555 16.58 23.51 5.18
N LEU A 556 15.95 24.43 4.45
CA LEU A 556 16.61 25.47 3.66
C LEU A 556 16.61 26.85 4.33
N GLY A 557 15.87 27.04 5.43
CA GLY A 557 15.75 28.33 6.08
C GLY A 557 15.30 29.42 5.10
N ASP A 558 16.00 30.56 5.07
CA ASP A 558 15.62 31.72 4.27
C ASP A 558 15.76 31.54 2.75
N ALA A 559 16.48 30.50 2.30
CA ALA A 559 16.58 30.19 0.89
C ALA A 559 15.26 29.68 0.29
N TYR A 560 14.38 29.07 1.09
CA TYR A 560 13.08 28.62 0.62
C TYR A 560 12.09 29.78 0.50
N LYS A 561 11.48 29.89 -0.68
CA LYS A 561 10.32 30.76 -0.94
C LYS A 561 9.10 29.91 -1.26
N VAL A 562 7.97 30.24 -0.62
CA VAL A 562 6.69 29.59 -0.86
C VAL A 562 6.25 29.87 -2.29
N PHE A 563 5.79 28.84 -2.99
CA PHE A 563 5.23 28.93 -4.32
C PHE A 563 4.09 27.93 -4.49
N ASN A 564 3.03 28.34 -5.17
CA ASN A 564 1.93 27.50 -5.55
C ASN A 564 1.76 27.52 -7.08
N SER A 565 2.13 26.42 -7.73
CA SER A 565 2.16 26.30 -9.17
C SER A 565 0.80 26.51 -9.83
N LYS A 566 -0.29 26.29 -9.10
CA LYS A 566 -1.67 26.50 -9.58
C LYS A 566 -2.12 27.95 -9.49
N ARG A 567 -1.77 28.66 -8.41
CA ARG A 567 -2.36 29.97 -8.06
C ARG A 567 -1.45 31.16 -8.33
N ASP A 568 -0.14 31.00 -8.12
CA ASP A 568 0.77 32.15 -8.07
C ASP A 568 1.29 32.50 -9.46
N ASN A 569 1.54 33.79 -9.75
CA ASN A 569 2.26 34.16 -10.97
C ASN A 569 3.72 33.66 -10.90
N LEU A 570 4.39 33.59 -12.05
CA LEU A 570 5.79 33.20 -12.09
C LEU A 570 6.64 34.08 -11.15
N PRO A 571 7.66 33.50 -10.52
CA PRO A 571 8.62 34.28 -9.73
C PRO A 571 9.31 35.37 -10.56
N VAL A 572 10.04 36.26 -9.89
CA VAL A 572 10.79 37.33 -10.56
C VAL A 572 11.84 36.74 -11.50
N ALA A 573 12.05 37.35 -12.67
CA ALA A 573 13.09 36.98 -13.63
C ALA A 573 14.46 36.80 -12.95
N GLY A 574 15.19 35.76 -13.36
CA GLY A 574 16.46 35.35 -12.76
C GLY A 574 16.34 34.45 -11.52
N SER A 575 15.14 34.30 -10.94
CA SER A 575 14.92 33.41 -9.78
C SER A 575 15.00 31.93 -10.16
N TYR A 576 15.31 31.08 -9.18
CA TYR A 576 15.22 29.64 -9.32
C TYR A 576 13.81 29.15 -8.95
N LEU A 577 13.25 28.28 -9.77
CA LEU A 577 11.98 27.61 -9.52
C LEU A 577 12.17 26.09 -9.58
N ALA A 578 11.90 25.39 -8.49
CA ALA A 578 11.86 23.93 -8.44
C ALA A 578 10.40 23.45 -8.50
N LEU A 579 10.11 22.63 -9.50
CA LEU A 579 8.83 21.94 -9.64
C LEU A 579 9.04 20.44 -9.68
N SER A 580 8.17 19.70 -9.01
CA SER A 580 8.15 18.26 -9.19
C SER A 580 7.50 17.89 -10.52
N MET A 581 7.84 16.73 -11.07
CA MET A 581 7.30 16.25 -12.35
C MET A 581 5.77 16.20 -12.33
N SER A 582 5.17 15.85 -11.19
CA SER A 582 3.72 15.91 -11.00
C SER A 582 3.18 17.34 -11.14
N LYS A 583 3.76 18.32 -10.43
CA LYS A 583 3.31 19.72 -10.49
C LYS A 583 3.52 20.33 -11.88
N TYR A 584 4.65 20.02 -12.52
CA TYR A 584 4.96 20.46 -13.87
C TYR A 584 3.92 19.92 -14.88
N LYS A 585 3.62 18.62 -14.83
CA LYS A 585 2.67 18.00 -15.78
C LYS A 585 1.21 18.40 -15.55
N ILE A 586 0.80 18.60 -14.30
CA ILE A 586 -0.57 19.07 -14.00
C ILE A 586 -0.77 20.51 -14.48
N ASN A 587 0.28 21.33 -14.51
CA ASN A 587 0.22 22.74 -14.91
C ASN A 587 1.00 23.00 -16.22
N ASN A 588 0.98 22.03 -17.13
CA ASN A 588 1.83 22.01 -18.31
C ASN A 588 1.69 23.28 -19.16
N ASP A 589 0.46 23.78 -19.34
CA ASP A 589 0.18 25.00 -20.11
C ASP A 589 0.88 26.25 -19.56
N LYS A 590 1.10 26.29 -18.25
CA LYS A 590 1.75 27.40 -17.57
C LYS A 590 3.27 27.34 -17.63
N PHE A 591 3.86 26.15 -17.69
CA PHE A 591 5.31 25.99 -17.55
C PHE A 591 6.00 25.45 -18.81
N ASN A 592 5.27 25.02 -19.84
CA ASN A 592 5.85 24.50 -21.09
C ASN A 592 6.85 25.46 -21.74
N PHE A 593 6.60 26.77 -21.70
CA PHE A 593 7.49 27.73 -22.33
C PHE A 593 8.86 27.84 -21.61
N LEU A 594 8.97 27.33 -20.38
CA LEU A 594 10.22 27.24 -19.61
C LEU A 594 11.05 26.00 -19.95
N GLU A 595 10.65 25.15 -20.91
CA GLU A 595 11.39 23.93 -21.25
C GLU A 595 12.85 24.22 -21.68
N ASN A 596 13.08 25.35 -22.34
CA ASN A 596 14.42 25.81 -22.72
C ASN A 596 15.21 26.46 -21.57
N ASN A 597 14.56 26.68 -20.43
CA ASN A 597 15.10 27.30 -19.22
C ASN A 597 15.38 26.29 -18.10
N ILE A 598 15.30 24.99 -18.40
CA ILE A 598 15.67 23.93 -17.48
C ILE A 598 17.17 23.98 -17.24
N ILE A 599 17.55 24.15 -15.97
CA ILE A 599 18.95 24.17 -15.55
C ILE A 599 19.42 22.76 -15.22
N GLU A 600 18.61 22.03 -14.45
CA GLU A 600 18.99 20.73 -13.89
C GLU A 600 17.76 19.88 -13.59
N LYS A 601 17.90 18.56 -13.69
CA LYS A 601 16.93 17.59 -13.15
C LYS A 601 17.49 16.97 -11.87
N VAL A 602 16.94 17.35 -10.72
CA VAL A 602 17.36 16.81 -9.42
C VAL A 602 16.64 15.51 -9.11
N GLY A 603 17.42 14.45 -8.92
CA GLY A 603 16.88 13.10 -8.73
C GLY A 603 16.18 12.59 -9.99
N GLN A 604 15.07 11.88 -9.81
CA GLN A 604 14.20 11.45 -10.91
C GLN A 604 13.00 12.39 -11.08
N THR A 605 12.62 13.15 -10.06
CA THR A 605 11.29 13.77 -10.01
C THR A 605 11.24 15.28 -9.89
N ILE A 606 12.37 16.00 -9.82
CA ILE A 606 12.35 17.46 -9.65
C ILE A 606 13.09 18.13 -10.81
N ILE A 607 12.47 19.14 -11.42
CA ILE A 607 13.07 20.00 -12.43
C ILE A 607 13.33 21.38 -11.81
N ILE A 608 14.52 21.93 -12.07
CA ILE A 608 14.87 23.29 -11.70
C ILE A 608 14.91 24.15 -12.95
N PHE A 609 14.20 25.26 -12.90
CA PHE A 609 14.13 26.29 -13.94
C PHE A 609 14.84 27.56 -13.48
N GLN A 610 15.43 28.28 -14.42
CA GLN A 610 15.72 29.70 -14.26
C GLN A 610 14.60 30.50 -14.89
N VAL A 611 13.91 31.34 -14.11
CA VAL A 611 12.84 32.16 -14.69
C VAL A 611 13.47 33.18 -15.65
N PRO A 612 13.03 33.23 -16.93
CA PRO A 612 13.61 34.09 -17.96
C PRO A 612 13.39 35.59 -17.71
#